data_AF-A0A6A3UZ73-F1
#
_entry.id   AF-A0A6A3UZ73-F1
#
_cell.length_a   1.000
_cell.length_b   1.000
_cell.length_c   1.000
_cell.angle_alpha   90.00
_cell.angle_beta   90.00
_cell.angle_gamma   90.00
#
_symmetry.space_group_name_H-M   'P 1'
#
loop_
_entity.id
_entity.type
_entity.pdbx_description
1 polymer ?
#
loop_
_entity_poly.entity_id
_entity_poly.type
_entity_poly.pdbx_seq_one_letter_code
_entity_poly.pdbx_strand_id
1 'polypeptide(L)'
;MRSKLKDKWLAAMAEELRALEDNGVWRVVRKLKGAHALHTKWVYKTKMDAEGAIERLKARLVACGNEQEFGVDYSVTFSAVIEMSSVKLIFVLARKWRVPAKHGDVPNAYVKADKEAELDIFLHLPRGMMIPEDVRRRLGVDNDSELVLELLKALV
;
A
#
# COMPACT_ATOMS: atom_id res chain seq x y z
N MET A 1 -10.50 18.12 -1.57
CA MET A 1 -10.81 17.79 -0.16
C MET A 1 -11.38 19.03 0.52
N ARG A 2 -12.62 18.96 1.04
CA ARG A 2 -13.30 20.08 1.72
C ARG A 2 -13.35 19.81 3.24
N SER A 3 -12.20 19.86 3.91
CA SER A 3 -12.09 19.64 5.37
C SER A 3 -11.28 20.76 6.00
N LYS A 4 -11.61 21.16 7.23
CA LYS A 4 -10.82 22.13 8.03
C LYS A 4 -9.42 21.62 8.37
N LEU A 5 -9.19 20.30 8.27
CA LEU A 5 -7.90 19.64 8.52
C LEU A 5 -7.17 19.27 7.23
N LYS A 6 -7.47 19.95 6.11
CA LYS A 6 -6.95 19.63 4.77
C LYS A 6 -5.42 19.47 4.76
N ASP A 7 -4.69 20.38 5.38
CA ASP A 7 -3.22 20.34 5.37
C ASP A 7 -2.67 19.13 6.13
N LYS A 8 -3.31 18.76 7.25
CA LYS A 8 -2.94 17.55 8.01
C LYS A 8 -3.22 16.27 7.22
N TRP A 9 -4.30 16.24 6.43
CA TRP A 9 -4.60 15.12 5.55
C TRP A 9 -3.62 15.01 4.37
N LEU A 10 -3.24 16.14 3.77
CA LEU A 10 -2.21 16.16 2.72
C LEU A 10 -0.85 15.69 3.25
N ALA A 11 -0.49 16.10 4.47
CA ALA A 11 0.71 15.60 5.14
C ALA A 11 0.67 14.08 5.35
N ALA A 12 -0.47 13.54 5.81
CA ALA A 12 -0.63 12.10 5.96
C ALA A 12 -0.56 11.34 4.61
N MET A 13 -1.06 11.92 3.52
CA MET A 13 -0.91 11.33 2.19
C MET A 13 0.54 11.34 1.72
N ALA A 14 1.27 12.44 1.94
CA ALA A 14 2.68 12.55 1.59
C ALA A 14 3.55 11.57 2.40
N GLU A 15 3.26 11.38 3.69
CA GLU A 15 3.93 10.39 4.54
C GLU A 15 3.71 8.96 4.01
N GLU A 16 2.49 8.61 3.61
CA GLU A 16 2.18 7.31 3.03
C GLU A 16 2.90 7.10 1.69
N LEU A 17 2.83 8.07 0.75
CA LEU A 17 3.54 7.97 -0.53
C LEU A 17 5.04 7.77 -0.34
N ARG A 18 5.64 8.58 0.53
CA ARG A 18 7.08 8.47 0.84
C ARG A 18 7.42 7.11 1.42
N ALA A 19 6.60 6.59 2.34
CA ALA A 19 6.82 5.26 2.90
C ALA A 19 6.74 4.16 1.82
N LEU A 20 5.84 4.28 0.85
CA LEU A 20 5.71 3.31 -0.25
C LEU A 20 6.89 3.42 -1.23
N GLU A 21 7.35 4.63 -1.53
CA GLU A 21 8.54 4.89 -2.36
C GLU A 21 9.82 4.37 -1.68
N ASP A 22 10.02 4.66 -0.39
CA ASP A 22 11.17 4.20 0.40
C ASP A 22 11.21 2.66 0.50
N ASN A 23 10.04 2.00 0.45
CA ASN A 23 9.96 0.54 0.40
C ASN A 23 10.09 -0.04 -1.02
N GLY A 24 10.19 0.79 -2.05
CA GLY A 24 10.29 0.36 -3.44
C GLY A 24 9.07 -0.45 -3.89
N VAL A 25 7.86 -0.03 -3.49
CA VAL A 25 6.62 -0.78 -3.78
C VAL A 25 6.33 -0.84 -5.28
N TRP A 26 6.74 0.18 -6.02
CA TRP A 26 6.53 0.28 -7.46
C TRP A 26 7.69 0.96 -8.16
N ARG A 27 7.68 0.88 -9.50
CA ARG A 27 8.46 1.75 -10.38
C ARG A 27 7.56 2.48 -11.36
N VAL A 28 7.94 3.70 -11.72
CA VAL A 28 7.23 4.49 -12.72
C VAL A 28 7.66 4.03 -14.10
N VAL A 29 6.70 3.66 -14.94
CA VAL A 29 6.93 3.20 -16.32
C VAL A 29 5.99 3.91 -17.29
N ARG A 30 6.36 3.90 -18.57
CA ARG A 30 5.47 4.39 -19.62
C ARG A 30 4.33 3.39 -19.83
N LYS A 31 3.10 3.89 -19.88
CA LYS A 31 1.90 3.10 -20.15
C LYS A 31 2.03 2.46 -21.54
N LEU A 32 2.03 1.13 -21.57
CA LEU A 32 1.97 0.37 -22.81
C LEU A 32 0.55 0.45 -23.40
N LYS A 33 0.45 0.48 -24.73
CA LYS A 33 -0.84 0.48 -25.41
C LYS A 33 -1.59 -0.80 -25.07
N GLY A 34 -2.78 -0.67 -24.51
CA GLY A 34 -3.64 -1.80 -24.14
C GLY A 34 -3.32 -2.45 -22.79
N ALA A 35 -2.36 -1.95 -22.02
CA ALA A 35 -2.12 -2.44 -20.67
C ALA A 35 -3.30 -2.09 -19.75
N HIS A 36 -3.83 -3.11 -19.07
CA HIS A 36 -4.79 -2.95 -17.98
C HIS A 36 -4.07 -2.33 -16.78
N ALA A 37 -4.63 -1.27 -16.22
CA ALA A 37 -4.09 -0.62 -15.03
C ALA A 37 -5.22 -0.39 -14.04
N LEU A 38 -5.02 -0.85 -12.81
CA LEU A 38 -5.99 -0.72 -11.74
C LEU A 38 -6.02 0.73 -11.24
N HIS A 39 -7.19 1.21 -10.87
CA HIS A 39 -7.30 2.51 -10.22
C HIS A 39 -6.75 2.44 -8.81
N THR A 40 -6.30 3.59 -8.32
CA THR A 40 -5.89 3.76 -6.93
C THR A 40 -6.86 4.65 -6.20
N LYS A 41 -7.04 4.39 -4.90
CA LYS A 41 -7.95 5.14 -4.04
C LYS A 41 -7.30 5.50 -2.73
N TRP A 42 -7.63 6.69 -2.23
CA TRP A 42 -7.22 7.13 -0.91
C TRP A 42 -8.29 6.78 0.13
N VAL A 43 -7.88 6.05 1.15
CA VAL A 43 -8.71 5.71 2.32
C VAL A 43 -8.23 6.54 3.52
N TYR A 44 -9.16 7.29 4.11
CA TYR A 44 -8.87 8.21 5.21
C TYR A 44 -9.50 7.69 6.51
N LYS A 45 -8.72 7.69 7.59
CA LYS A 45 -9.20 7.29 8.92
C LYS A 45 -8.65 8.21 10.00
N THR A 46 -9.55 8.80 10.78
CA THR A 46 -9.21 9.53 12.01
C THR A 46 -8.99 8.51 13.13
N LYS A 47 -7.85 8.61 13.81
CA LYS A 47 -7.55 7.90 15.05
C LYS A 47 -7.79 8.86 16.20
N MET A 48 -8.60 8.41 17.15
CA MET A 48 -8.94 9.15 18.35
C MET A 48 -8.33 8.42 19.55
N ASP A 49 -7.92 9.19 20.55
CA ASP A 49 -7.46 8.66 21.84
C ASP A 49 -8.65 8.18 22.71
N ALA A 50 -8.37 7.73 23.93
CA ALA A 50 -9.40 7.24 24.85
C ALA A 50 -10.36 8.37 25.29
N GLU A 51 -9.89 9.61 25.26
CA GLU A 51 -10.60 10.82 25.62
C GLU A 51 -11.43 11.39 24.45
N GLY A 52 -11.29 10.82 23.25
CA GLY A 52 -12.02 11.20 22.04
C GLY A 52 -11.41 12.35 21.26
N ALA A 53 -10.22 12.83 21.61
CA ALA A 53 -9.49 13.82 20.84
C ALA A 53 -8.74 13.18 19.66
N ILE A 54 -8.46 13.99 18.63
CA ILE A 54 -7.78 13.51 17.43
C ILE A 54 -6.30 13.27 17.76
N GLU A 55 -5.94 12.00 17.89
CA GLU A 55 -4.56 11.55 18.07
C GLU A 55 -3.78 11.59 16.74
N ARG A 56 -4.36 11.03 15.66
CA ARG A 56 -3.69 10.92 14.36
C ARG A 56 -4.66 10.90 13.20
N LEU A 57 -4.29 11.53 12.08
CA LEU A 57 -4.95 11.35 10.79
C LEU A 57 -4.15 10.35 9.96
N LYS A 58 -4.80 9.28 9.50
CA LYS A 58 -4.16 8.24 8.69
C LYS A 58 -4.76 8.21 7.29
N ALA A 59 -3.93 8.47 6.29
CA ALA A 59 -4.25 8.22 4.89
C ALA A 59 -3.59 6.90 4.47
N ARG A 60 -4.26 6.12 3.63
CA ARG A 60 -3.70 4.93 2.99
C ARG A 60 -4.01 4.97 1.51
N LEU A 61 -3.02 4.60 0.71
CA LEU A 61 -3.23 4.35 -0.70
C LEU A 61 -3.57 2.88 -0.89
N VAL A 62 -4.65 2.61 -1.62
CA VAL A 62 -5.06 1.24 -1.94
C VAL A 62 -5.25 1.07 -3.44
N ALA A 63 -4.99 -0.14 -3.94
CA ALA A 63 -5.40 -0.54 -5.28
C ALA A 63 -6.89 -0.93 -5.27
N CYS A 64 -7.61 -0.62 -6.35
CA CYS A 64 -9.01 -1.03 -6.50
C CYS A 64 -9.09 -2.52 -6.83
N GLY A 65 -9.03 -3.39 -5.81
CA GLY A 65 -9.09 -4.85 -5.97
C GLY A 65 -10.36 -5.36 -6.66
N ASN A 66 -11.44 -4.57 -6.68
CA ASN A 66 -12.66 -4.90 -7.41
C ASN A 66 -12.51 -4.83 -8.95
N GLU A 67 -11.41 -4.29 -9.44
CA GLU A 67 -11.06 -4.22 -10.87
C GLU A 67 -10.06 -5.31 -11.29
N GLN A 68 -9.65 -6.18 -10.34
CA GLN A 68 -8.72 -7.26 -10.62
C GLN A 68 -9.39 -8.41 -11.37
N GLU A 69 -8.68 -8.93 -12.37
CA GLU A 69 -9.09 -10.09 -13.16
C GLU A 69 -8.23 -11.32 -12.85
N PHE A 70 -8.88 -12.46 -12.65
CA PHE A 70 -8.20 -13.73 -12.39
C PHE A 70 -7.36 -14.14 -13.60
N GLY A 71 -6.10 -14.50 -13.37
CA GLY A 71 -5.14 -14.84 -14.42
C GLY A 71 -4.47 -13.64 -15.07
N VAL A 72 -4.85 -12.41 -14.70
CA VAL A 72 -4.21 -11.16 -15.14
C VAL A 72 -3.55 -10.47 -13.95
N ASP A 73 -4.33 -10.14 -12.92
CA ASP A 73 -3.88 -9.37 -11.77
C ASP A 73 -3.62 -10.23 -10.52
N TYR A 74 -4.13 -11.47 -10.50
CA TYR A 74 -3.86 -12.45 -9.45
C TYR A 74 -4.06 -13.88 -9.98
N SER A 75 -3.26 -14.84 -9.49
CA SER A 75 -3.45 -16.27 -9.79
C SER A 75 -4.03 -17.04 -8.62
N VAL A 76 -3.85 -16.54 -7.40
CA VAL A 76 -4.36 -17.14 -6.17
C VAL A 76 -4.84 -16.08 -5.19
N THR A 77 -5.95 -16.33 -4.53
CA THR A 77 -6.42 -15.52 -3.40
C THR A 77 -5.97 -16.17 -2.10
N PHE A 78 -4.70 -15.96 -1.73
CA PHE A 78 -4.17 -16.41 -0.44
C PHE A 78 -3.88 -15.22 0.47
N SER A 79 -4.37 -15.28 1.71
CA SER A 79 -4.04 -14.31 2.76
C SER A 79 -3.27 -15.04 3.85
N ALA A 80 -2.03 -14.60 4.12
CA ALA A 80 -1.16 -15.19 5.13
C ALA A 80 -1.60 -14.75 6.54
N VAL A 81 -2.79 -15.18 6.97
CA VAL A 81 -3.32 -14.89 8.30
C VAL A 81 -3.08 -16.09 9.20
N ILE A 82 -2.29 -15.88 10.26
CA ILE A 82 -2.15 -16.87 11.31
C ILE A 82 -3.48 -17.03 12.05
N GLU A 83 -3.89 -18.28 12.27
CA GLU A 83 -5.08 -18.55 13.08
C GLU A 83 -4.86 -18.14 14.54
N MET A 84 -5.90 -17.57 15.15
CA MET A 84 -5.86 -17.16 16.55
C MET A 84 -5.59 -18.35 17.50
N SER A 85 -6.01 -19.55 17.11
CA SER A 85 -5.72 -20.80 17.84
C SER A 85 -4.22 -21.07 17.90
N SER A 86 -3.50 -20.89 16.78
CA SER A 86 -2.05 -21.03 16.71
C SER A 86 -1.33 -19.98 17.56
N VAL A 87 -1.80 -18.72 17.52
CA VAL A 87 -1.27 -17.65 18.38
C VAL A 87 -1.42 -18.00 19.86
N LYS A 88 -2.61 -18.47 20.28
CA LYS A 88 -2.85 -18.92 21.66
C LYS A 88 -1.94 -20.08 22.06
N LEU A 89 -1.78 -21.07 21.16
CA LEU A 89 -0.90 -22.21 21.41
C LEU A 89 0.55 -21.77 21.65
N ILE A 90 1.07 -20.85 20.84
CA ILE A 90 2.40 -20.27 21.00
C ILE A 90 2.54 -19.63 22.39
N PHE A 91 1.55 -18.85 22.85
CA PHE A 91 1.60 -18.25 24.19
C PHE A 91 1.52 -19.28 25.33
N VAL A 92 0.70 -20.32 25.18
CA VAL A 92 0.62 -21.41 26.17
C VAL A 92 1.97 -22.13 26.28
N LEU A 93 2.62 -22.41 25.15
CA LEU A 93 3.95 -23.03 25.13
C LEU A 93 5.02 -22.12 25.73
N ALA A 94 5.03 -20.84 25.37
CA ALA A 94 5.93 -19.85 25.97
C ALA A 94 5.79 -19.79 27.49
N ARG A 95 4.54 -19.81 28.00
CA ARG A 95 4.28 -19.86 29.44
C ARG A 95 4.77 -21.15 30.07
N LYS A 96 4.50 -22.31 29.46
CA LYS A 96 4.93 -23.63 29.94
C LYS A 96 6.45 -23.73 30.04
N TRP A 97 7.16 -23.21 29.05
CA TRP A 97 8.63 -23.22 29.00
C TRP A 97 9.29 -22.03 29.70
N ARG A 98 8.49 -21.14 30.32
CA ARG A 98 8.98 -19.92 30.99
C ARG A 98 9.80 -19.00 30.09
N VAL A 99 9.45 -18.95 28.80
CA VAL A 99 10.07 -18.06 27.82
C VAL A 99 9.25 -16.75 27.75
N PRO A 100 9.89 -15.57 27.86
CA PRO A 100 9.21 -14.30 27.66
C PRO A 100 8.65 -14.19 26.23
N ALA A 101 7.37 -13.84 26.10
CA ALA A 101 6.72 -13.60 24.82
C ALA A 101 6.21 -12.15 24.75
N LYS A 102 6.39 -11.50 23.59
CA LYS A 102 5.88 -10.16 23.29
C LYS A 102 5.24 -10.20 21.90
N HIS A 103 4.20 -9.40 21.69
CA HIS A 103 3.63 -9.17 20.36
C HIS A 103 3.92 -7.74 19.93
N GLY A 104 4.04 -7.52 18.62
CA GLY A 104 4.21 -6.20 18.03
C GLY A 104 3.40 -6.09 16.74
N ASP A 105 2.87 -4.91 16.47
CA ASP A 105 2.29 -4.58 15.16
C ASP A 105 3.39 -3.97 14.30
N VAL A 106 3.60 -4.52 13.10
CA VAL A 106 4.60 -4.02 12.17
C VAL A 106 3.88 -3.10 11.17
N PRO A 107 4.17 -1.79 11.18
CA PRO A 107 3.59 -0.87 10.23
C PRO A 107 3.91 -1.30 8.80
N ASN A 108 2.89 -1.28 7.94
CA ASN A 108 3.02 -1.58 6.51
C ASN A 108 3.65 -2.96 6.22
N ALA A 109 3.39 -3.97 7.04
CA ALA A 109 3.94 -5.31 6.85
C ALA A 109 3.68 -5.89 5.44
N TYR A 110 2.57 -5.52 4.80
CA TYR A 110 2.23 -5.95 3.43
C TYR A 110 3.27 -5.54 2.39
N VAL A 111 3.90 -4.35 2.52
CA VAL A 111 4.92 -3.91 1.54
C VAL A 111 6.25 -4.63 1.68
N LYS A 112 6.34 -5.60 2.60
CA LYS A 112 7.50 -6.50 2.72
C LYS A 112 7.35 -7.78 1.92
N ALA A 113 6.14 -8.09 1.47
CA ALA A 113 5.89 -9.21 0.56
C ALA A 113 6.05 -8.74 -0.89
N ASP A 114 6.74 -9.54 -1.69
CA ASP A 114 6.82 -9.31 -3.13
C ASP A 114 5.47 -9.59 -3.79
N LYS A 115 5.22 -8.97 -4.95
CA LYS A 115 4.07 -9.36 -5.78
C LYS A 115 4.28 -10.77 -6.34
N GLU A 116 3.21 -11.37 -6.87
CA GLU A 116 3.33 -12.59 -7.68
C GLU A 116 4.31 -12.32 -8.85
N ALA A 117 5.43 -13.04 -8.86
CA ALA A 117 6.54 -12.74 -9.78
C ALA A 117 6.13 -12.87 -11.26
N GLU A 118 5.15 -13.72 -11.54
CA GLU A 118 4.65 -14.06 -12.88
C GLU A 118 3.62 -13.05 -13.42
N LEU A 119 3.10 -12.14 -12.58
CA LEU A 119 2.01 -11.22 -12.97
C LEU A 119 2.46 -9.77 -12.96
N ASP A 120 2.31 -9.08 -14.09
CA ASP A 120 2.62 -7.66 -14.21
C ASP A 120 1.39 -6.81 -13.89
N ILE A 121 1.36 -6.26 -12.67
CA ILE A 121 0.25 -5.45 -12.17
C ILE A 121 0.60 -3.98 -12.31
N PHE A 122 -0.24 -3.23 -13.03
CA PHE A 122 -0.08 -1.80 -13.23
C PHE A 122 -1.14 -1.01 -12.45
N LEU A 123 -0.75 0.15 -11.94
CA LEU A 123 -1.65 1.09 -11.26
C LEU A 123 -1.63 2.45 -11.94
N HIS A 124 -2.79 3.11 -11.95
CA HIS A 124 -2.87 4.52 -12.27
C HIS A 124 -2.19 5.38 -11.21
N LEU A 125 -1.47 6.43 -11.66
CA LEU A 125 -0.84 7.39 -10.78
C LEU A 125 -1.85 7.93 -9.75
N PRO A 126 -1.56 7.81 -8.45
CA PRO A 126 -2.47 8.26 -7.42
C PRO A 126 -2.53 9.79 -7.40
N ARG A 127 -3.71 10.31 -7.10
CA ARG A 127 -3.91 11.76 -7.00
C ARG A 127 -2.98 12.34 -5.93
N GLY A 128 -2.21 13.37 -6.31
CA GLY A 128 -1.30 14.08 -5.42
C GLY A 128 0.14 13.58 -5.45
N MET A 129 0.44 12.51 -6.20
CA MET A 129 1.81 12.13 -6.52
C MET A 129 2.37 13.06 -7.59
N MET A 130 3.58 13.57 -7.36
CA MET A 130 4.31 14.38 -8.33
C MET A 130 5.43 13.54 -8.91
N ILE A 131 5.48 13.43 -10.23
CA ILE A 131 6.57 12.72 -10.92
C ILE A 131 7.68 13.72 -11.23
N PRO A 132 8.93 13.47 -10.79
CA PRO A 132 10.07 14.31 -11.14
C PRO A 132 10.27 14.44 -12.65
N GLU A 133 10.70 15.62 -13.11
CA GLU A 133 10.92 15.88 -14.54
C GLU A 133 12.01 14.99 -15.15
N ASP A 134 13.02 14.58 -14.37
CA ASP A 134 14.07 13.67 -14.85
C ASP A 134 13.49 12.30 -15.22
N VAL A 135 12.53 11.79 -14.44
CA VAL A 135 11.84 10.52 -14.72
C VAL A 135 11.00 10.65 -15.99
N ARG A 136 10.28 11.76 -16.15
CA ARG A 136 9.50 12.05 -17.36
C ARG A 136 10.38 12.09 -18.61
N ARG A 137 11.52 12.79 -18.55
CA ARG A 137 12.49 12.87 -19.65
C ARG A 137 13.09 11.52 -19.98
N ARG A 138 13.45 10.73 -18.97
CA ARG A 138 13.99 9.36 -19.16
C ARG A 138 12.98 8.44 -19.86
N LEU A 139 11.70 8.60 -19.58
CA LEU A 139 10.63 7.82 -20.21
C LEU A 139 10.14 8.42 -21.53
N GLY A 140 10.58 9.64 -21.87
CA GLY A 140 10.21 10.34 -23.10
C GLY A 140 8.72 10.72 -23.14
N VAL A 141 8.17 11.13 -22.00
CA VAL A 141 6.74 11.41 -21.83
C VAL A 141 6.53 12.85 -21.37
N ASP A 142 5.67 13.60 -22.07
CA ASP A 142 5.32 14.99 -21.73
C ASP A 142 4.15 15.09 -20.73
N ASN A 143 3.31 14.06 -20.61
CA ASN A 143 2.10 14.06 -19.78
C ASN A 143 2.06 12.87 -18.81
N ASP A 144 1.80 13.14 -17.53
CA ASP A 144 1.60 12.12 -16.49
C ASP A 144 0.51 11.09 -16.82
N SER A 145 -0.41 11.43 -17.72
CA SER A 145 -1.46 10.52 -18.19
C SER A 145 -0.92 9.30 -18.96
N GLU A 146 0.29 9.39 -19.51
CA GLU A 146 0.96 8.24 -20.17
C GLU A 146 1.87 7.45 -19.22
N LEU A 147 1.83 7.75 -17.92
CA LEU A 147 2.61 7.04 -16.91
C LEU A 147 1.72 6.13 -16.07
N VAL A 148 2.26 4.97 -15.71
CA VAL A 148 1.65 4.03 -14.77
C VAL A 148 2.70 3.56 -13.77
N LEU A 149 2.25 3.05 -12.65
CA LEU A 149 3.10 2.42 -11.65
C LEU A 149 3.08 0.91 -11.88
N GLU A 150 4.22 0.31 -12.15
CA GLU A 150 4.37 -1.14 -12.14
C GLU A 150 4.65 -1.57 -10.71
N LEU A 151 3.77 -2.39 -10.12
CA LEU A 151 3.98 -2.91 -8.77
C LEU A 151 5.15 -3.88 -8.75
N LEU A 152 5.96 -3.79 -7.71
CA LEU A 152 7.05 -4.73 -7.40
C LEU A 152 6.74 -5.51 -6.13
N LYS A 153 5.93 -4.92 -5.24
CA LYS A 153 5.54 -5.49 -3.96
C LYS A 153 4.04 -5.45 -3.78
N ALA A 154 3.54 -6.21 -2.82
CA ALA A 154 2.13 -6.20 -2.50
C ALA A 154 1.65 -4.81 -2.04
N LEU A 155 0.49 -4.41 -2.54
CA LEU A 155 -0.26 -3.24 -2.11
C LEU A 155 -1.67 -3.69 -1.73
N VAL A 156 -2.21 -3.08 -0.67
CA VAL A 156 -3.55 -3.39 -0.13
C VAL A 156 -4.64 -2.75 -0.97
#